data_AF-A0A0B2PBJ9-F1
#
_entry.id   AF-A0A0B2PBJ9-F1
#
_cell.length_a   1.000
_cell.length_b   1.000
_cell.length_c   1.000
_cell.angle_alpha   90.00
_cell.angle_beta   90.00
_cell.angle_gamma   90.00
#
_symmetry.space_group_name_H-M   'P 1'
#
loop_
_entity.id
_entity.type
_entity.pdbx_description
1 polymer ?
#
loop_
_entity_poly.entity_id
_entity_poly.type
_entity_poly.pdbx_seq_one_letter_code
_entity_poly.pdbx_strand_id
1 'polypeptide(L)'
;MMGGVLLFKDAEKLIEELDSDGDGFLSLEDFVKIMEAAGEEEKLKDLAEAFEMYHDSEMFGFITPKSLQKMLGRLGESKSMEQCTAMIGHFDLNGDGLLSFDEFRVMMQ
;
A
#
# COMPACT_ATOMS: atom_id res chain seq x y z
N MET A 1 -2.60 19.65 -7.45
CA MET A 1 -2.63 20.81 -6.55
C MET A 1 -3.28 20.36 -5.24
N MET A 2 -2.50 19.96 -4.24
CA MET A 2 -3.03 19.70 -2.89
C MET A 2 -2.85 20.96 -2.05
N GLY A 3 -3.92 21.73 -1.92
CA GLY A 3 -4.02 22.87 -1.02
C GLY A 3 -5.31 22.76 -0.25
N GLY A 4 -5.40 21.76 0.63
CA GLY A 4 -6.47 21.68 1.61
C GLY A 4 -6.27 22.82 2.61
N VAL A 5 -7.23 23.74 2.67
CA VAL A 5 -7.22 24.85 3.63
C VAL A 5 -7.53 24.24 5.00
N LEU A 6 -6.49 23.84 5.74
CA LEU A 6 -6.65 23.42 7.14
C LEU A 6 -7.15 24.62 7.94
N LEU A 7 -8.32 24.50 8.56
CA LEU A 7 -8.87 25.52 9.43
C LEU A 7 -8.00 25.60 10.69
N PHE A 8 -7.73 26.81 11.22
CA PHE A 8 -6.84 26.99 12.38
C PHE A 8 -7.18 26.11 13.60
N LYS A 9 -8.46 25.81 13.81
CA LYS A 9 -8.92 24.89 14.87
C LYS A 9 -8.52 23.42 14.64
N ASP A 10 -8.45 23.00 13.39
CA ASP A 10 -8.05 21.64 13.03
C ASP A 10 -6.53 21.50 13.15
N ALA A 11 -5.78 22.57 12.88
CA ALA A 11 -4.34 22.61 13.09
C ALA A 11 -3.95 22.54 14.59
N GLU A 12 -4.67 23.26 15.47
CA GLU A 12 -4.42 23.19 16.92
C GLU A 12 -4.66 21.78 17.48
N LYS A 13 -5.73 21.11 17.06
CA LYS A 13 -6.00 19.72 17.45
C LYS A 13 -4.93 18.75 16.97
N LEU A 14 -4.49 18.91 15.72
CA LEU A 14 -3.44 18.06 15.16
C LEU A 14 -2.12 18.26 15.92
N ILE A 15 -1.80 19.50 16.32
CA ILE A 15 -0.61 19.76 17.14
C ILE A 15 -0.74 19.08 18.50
N GLU A 16 -1.87 19.21 19.21
CA GLU A 16 -2.08 18.51 20.50
C GLU A 16 -2.01 16.97 20.39
N GLU A 17 -2.45 16.40 19.27
CA GLU A 17 -2.41 14.94 19.05
C GLU A 17 -1.01 14.42 18.70
N LEU A 18 -0.13 15.28 18.18
CA LEU A 18 1.17 14.90 17.60
C LEU A 18 2.36 15.39 18.42
N ASP A 19 2.16 16.40 19.26
CA ASP A 19 3.10 16.94 20.24
C ASP A 19 3.36 15.89 21.34
N SER A 20 4.42 15.12 21.14
CA SER A 20 4.74 13.99 22.03
C SER A 20 5.36 14.44 23.35
N ASP A 21 5.96 15.64 23.40
CA ASP A 21 6.60 16.20 24.58
C ASP A 21 5.74 17.24 25.32
N GLY A 22 4.59 17.61 24.74
CA GLY A 22 3.57 18.45 25.36
C GLY A 22 3.99 19.90 25.53
N ASP A 23 4.93 20.38 24.71
CA ASP A 23 5.48 21.74 24.80
C ASP A 23 4.66 22.77 23.99
N GLY A 24 3.64 22.30 23.26
CA GLY A 24 2.75 23.08 22.41
C GLY A 24 3.33 23.36 21.02
N PHE A 25 4.49 22.79 20.69
CA PHE A 25 5.15 22.91 19.40
C PHE A 25 5.44 21.51 18.83
N LEU A 26 5.56 21.42 17.50
CA LEU A 26 6.02 20.18 16.87
C LEU A 26 7.54 20.19 16.85
N SER A 27 8.15 19.27 17.58
CA SER A 27 9.59 19.03 17.50
C SER A 27 9.97 18.40 16.15
N LEU A 28 11.27 18.38 15.84
CA LEU A 28 11.77 17.67 14.67
C LEU A 28 11.42 16.17 14.74
N GLU A 29 11.41 15.59 15.94
CA GLU A 29 11.05 14.20 16.16
C GLU A 29 9.56 13.95 15.87
N ASP A 30 8.67 14.87 16.23
CA ASP A 30 7.24 14.77 15.88
C ASP A 30 7.03 14.96 14.38
N PHE A 31 7.77 15.86 13.75
CA PHE A 31 7.72 16.05 12.30
C PHE A 31 8.21 14.82 11.52
N VAL A 32 9.22 14.12 12.01
CA VAL A 32 9.70 12.85 11.44
C VAL A 32 8.61 11.79 11.54
N LYS A 33 7.96 11.64 12.70
CA LYS A 33 6.83 10.70 12.85
C LYS A 33 5.67 11.02 11.91
N ILE A 34 5.37 12.30 11.68
CA ILE A 34 4.34 12.73 10.72
C ILE A 34 4.73 12.34 9.30
N MET A 35 5.98 12.59 8.90
CA MET A 35 6.49 12.21 7.58
C MET A 35 6.52 10.68 7.38
N GLU A 36 6.87 9.92 8.41
CA GLU A 36 6.83 8.46 8.40
C GLU A 36 5.39 7.94 8.27
N ALA A 37 4.46 8.45 9.09
CA ALA A 37 3.06 8.07 9.03
C ALA A 37 2.38 8.48 7.71
N ALA A 38 2.64 9.68 7.20
CA ALA A 38 2.15 10.14 5.92
C ALA A 38 2.73 9.31 4.76
N GLY A 39 4.02 8.96 4.84
CA GLY A 39 4.68 8.09 3.88
C GLY A 39 4.15 6.65 3.92
N GLU A 40 3.76 6.14 5.08
CA GLU A 40 3.07 4.85 5.20
C GLU A 40 1.67 4.90 4.61
N GLU A 41 0.91 5.98 4.83
CA GLU A 41 -0.43 6.14 4.25
C GLU A 41 -0.38 6.30 2.72
N GLU A 42 0.59 7.04 2.20
CA GLU A 42 0.84 7.16 0.75
C GLU A 42 1.25 5.80 0.15
N LYS A 43 2.18 5.08 0.79
CA LYS A 43 2.55 3.72 0.36
C LYS A 43 1.36 2.77 0.36
N LEU A 44 0.46 2.84 1.36
CA LEU A 44 -0.74 2.02 1.42
C LEU A 44 -1.73 2.36 0.29
N LYS A 45 -1.88 3.65 -0.04
CA LYS A 45 -2.68 4.09 -1.19
C LYS A 45 -2.10 3.61 -2.51
N ASP A 46 -0.80 3.78 -2.71
CA ASP A 46 -0.09 3.27 -3.89
C ASP A 46 -0.22 1.76 -4.02
N LEU A 47 -0.15 1.03 -2.89
CA LEU A 47 -0.35 -0.42 -2.86
C LEU A 47 -1.78 -0.82 -3.25
N ALA A 48 -2.77 -0.09 -2.75
CA ALA A 48 -4.17 -0.31 -3.08
C ALA A 48 -4.45 -0.04 -4.57
N GLU A 49 -3.91 1.05 -5.11
CA GLU A 49 -4.01 1.36 -6.54
C GLU A 49 -3.30 0.31 -7.41
N ALA A 50 -2.09 -0.11 -7.00
CA ALA A 50 -1.37 -1.19 -7.67
C ALA A 50 -2.14 -2.51 -7.61
N PHE A 51 -2.79 -2.81 -6.48
CA PHE A 51 -3.63 -4.01 -6.31
C PHE A 51 -4.87 -3.97 -7.22
N GLU A 52 -5.53 -2.82 -7.34
CA GLU A 52 -6.65 -2.64 -8.28
C GLU A 52 -6.24 -2.84 -9.74
N MET A 53 -4.99 -2.57 -10.12
CA MET A 53 -4.50 -2.83 -11.48
C MET A 53 -4.49 -4.32 -11.86
N TYR A 54 -4.47 -5.24 -10.88
CA TYR A 54 -4.54 -6.69 -11.11
C TYR A 54 -5.98 -7.19 -11.26
N HIS A 55 -6.97 -6.32 -11.15
CA HIS A 55 -8.37 -6.71 -11.20
C HIS A 55 -8.75 -7.20 -12.60
N ASP A 56 -8.73 -8.52 -12.77
CA ASP A 56 -9.44 -9.22 -13.82
C ASP A 56 -10.74 -9.74 -13.20
N SER A 57 -11.83 -9.52 -13.93
CA SER A 57 -13.25 -9.61 -13.56
C SER A 57 -13.77 -10.93 -12.96
N GLU A 58 -12.89 -11.86 -12.58
CA GLU A 58 -13.25 -13.22 -12.16
C GLU A 58 -13.06 -13.46 -10.66
N MET A 59 -12.24 -12.65 -9.96
CA MET A 59 -12.07 -12.74 -8.50
C MET A 59 -11.74 -11.37 -7.89
N PHE A 60 -12.76 -10.70 -7.36
CA PHE A 60 -12.60 -9.47 -6.60
C PHE A 60 -11.76 -9.73 -5.34
N GLY A 61 -10.69 -8.97 -5.14
CA GLY A 61 -9.92 -8.99 -3.89
C GLY A 61 -8.73 -9.94 -3.83
N PHE A 62 -8.37 -10.63 -4.93
CA PHE A 62 -7.23 -11.56 -4.96
C PHE A 62 -6.47 -11.48 -6.29
N ILE A 63 -5.14 -11.63 -6.22
CA ILE A 63 -4.28 -11.76 -7.41
C ILE A 63 -4.16 -13.23 -7.77
N THR A 64 -4.67 -13.58 -8.95
CA THR A 64 -4.51 -14.92 -9.51
C THR A 64 -3.22 -15.02 -10.34
N PRO A 65 -2.68 -16.23 -10.58
CA PRO A 65 -1.50 -16.38 -11.46
C PRO A 65 -1.74 -15.85 -12.88
N LYS A 66 -3.00 -15.91 -13.35
CA LYS A 66 -3.43 -15.36 -14.64
C LYS A 66 -3.43 -13.83 -14.65
N SER A 67 -3.92 -13.21 -13.57
CA SER A 67 -3.89 -11.75 -13.39
C SER A 67 -2.46 -11.23 -13.32
N LEU A 68 -1.59 -11.92 -12.57
CA LEU A 68 -0.16 -11.60 -12.48
C LEU A 68 0.52 -11.71 -13.85
N GLN A 69 0.28 -12.79 -14.60
CA GLN A 69 0.83 -12.96 -15.95
C GLN A 69 0.41 -11.83 -16.90
N LYS A 70 -0.87 -11.44 -16.87
CA LYS A 70 -1.41 -10.37 -17.72
C LYS A 70 -0.81 -9.02 -17.37
N MET A 71 -0.66 -8.73 -16.08
CA MET A 71 0.00 -7.51 -15.59
C MET A 71 1.46 -7.49 -16.07
N LEU A 72 2.23 -8.57 -15.86
CA LEU A 72 3.63 -8.64 -16.27
C LEU A 72 3.76 -8.40 -17.78
N GLY A 73 2.84 -8.97 -18.57
CA GLY A 73 2.75 -8.72 -20.01
C GLY A 73 2.54 -7.25 -20.37
N ARG A 74 1.77 -6.48 -19.56
CA ARG A 74 1.60 -5.03 -19.75
C ARG A 74 2.86 -4.24 -19.44
N LEU A 75 3.69 -4.69 -18.49
CA LEU A 75 5.02 -4.11 -18.23
C LEU A 75 6.09 -4.56 -19.24
N GLY A 76 5.74 -5.40 -20.21
CA GLY A 76 6.66 -5.92 -21.22
C GLY A 76 7.44 -7.16 -20.77
N GLU A 77 7.14 -7.71 -19.58
CA GLU A 77 7.69 -8.97 -19.12
C GLU A 77 6.78 -10.14 -19.51
N SER A 78 7.37 -11.19 -20.08
CA SER A 78 6.64 -12.44 -20.31
C SER A 78 7.13 -13.51 -19.33
N LYS A 79 6.20 -14.02 -18.52
CA LYS A 79 6.43 -15.17 -17.64
C LYS A 79 5.47 -16.29 -17.98
N SER A 80 5.91 -17.53 -17.83
CA SER A 80 5.02 -18.69 -17.99
C SER A 80 4.03 -18.76 -16.83
N MET A 81 2.92 -19.48 -17.04
CA MET A 81 1.92 -19.70 -15.99
C MET A 81 2.54 -20.42 -14.77
N GLU A 82 3.48 -21.33 -15.01
CA GLU A 82 4.23 -22.05 -13.96
C GLU A 82 5.09 -21.09 -13.13
N GLN A 83 5.75 -20.12 -13.78
CA GLN A 83 6.53 -19.10 -13.08
C GLN A 83 5.64 -18.19 -12.24
N CYS A 84 4.49 -17.76 -12.77
CA CYS A 84 3.54 -16.94 -12.01
C CYS A 84 2.96 -17.71 -10.81
N THR A 85 2.70 -19.00 -10.98
CA THR A 85 2.23 -19.88 -9.90
C THR A 85 3.31 -20.05 -8.82
N ALA A 86 4.57 -20.23 -9.22
CA ALA A 86 5.68 -20.32 -8.27
C ALA A 86 5.93 -18.99 -7.53
N MET A 87 5.76 -17.84 -8.20
CA MET A 87 5.85 -16.53 -7.58
C MET A 87 4.75 -16.34 -6.52
N ILE A 88 3.51 -16.68 -6.85
CA ILE A 88 2.39 -16.63 -5.90
C ILE A 88 2.65 -17.58 -4.73
N GLY A 89 3.03 -18.82 -5.00
CA GLY A 89 3.28 -19.82 -3.95
C GLY A 89 4.40 -19.48 -2.97
N HIS A 90 5.26 -18.50 -3.28
CA HIS A 90 6.27 -18.01 -2.34
C HIS A 90 5.69 -17.07 -1.28
N PHE A 91 4.61 -16.35 -1.61
CA PHE A 91 3.98 -15.33 -0.77
C PHE A 91 2.58 -15.72 -0.30
N ASP A 92 2.01 -16.79 -0.86
CA ASP A 92 0.78 -17.44 -0.42
C ASP A 92 1.03 -18.13 0.93
N LEU A 93 0.57 -17.50 2.02
CA LEU A 93 0.74 -17.97 3.38
C LEU A 93 -0.40 -18.90 3.81
N ASN A 94 -1.58 -18.71 3.20
CA ASN A 94 -2.78 -19.46 3.55
C ASN A 94 -2.95 -20.75 2.71
N GLY A 95 -2.19 -20.89 1.62
CA GLY A 95 -2.15 -22.05 0.73
C GLY A 95 -3.34 -22.14 -0.23
N ASP A 96 -4.06 -21.04 -0.50
CA ASP A 96 -5.23 -21.01 -1.38
C ASP A 96 -4.87 -20.88 -2.87
N GLY A 97 -3.58 -20.73 -3.19
CA GLY A 97 -3.06 -20.57 -4.54
C GLY A 97 -3.31 -19.19 -5.14
N LEU A 98 -3.66 -18.22 -4.31
CA LEU A 98 -3.98 -16.85 -4.65
C LEU A 98 -3.16 -15.91 -3.75
N LEU A 99 -3.12 -14.63 -4.09
CA LEU A 99 -2.57 -13.61 -3.19
C LEU A 99 -3.67 -12.67 -2.74
N SER A 100 -3.95 -12.68 -1.45
CA SER A 100 -4.76 -11.66 -0.78
C SER A 100 -4.04 -10.31 -0.73
N PHE A 101 -4.75 -9.24 -0.38
CA PHE A 101 -4.15 -7.92 -0.20
C PHE A 101 -3.05 -7.91 0.86
N ASP A 102 -3.23 -8.65 1.95
CA ASP A 102 -2.24 -8.74 3.03
C ASP A 102 -0.96 -9.46 2.58
N GLU A 103 -1.10 -10.54 1.81
CA GLU A 103 0.05 -11.28 1.25
C GLU A 103 0.77 -10.47 0.15
N PHE A 104 0.01 -9.75 -0.68
CA PHE A 104 0.56 -8.81 -1.64
C PHE A 104 1.32 -7.66 -0.96
N ARG A 105 0.84 -7.17 0.18
CA ARG A 105 1.56 -6.18 0.99
C ARG A 105 2.90 -6.73 1.47
N VAL A 106 2.96 -7.97 1.93
CA VAL A 106 4.23 -8.60 2.33
C VAL A 106 5.18 -8.75 1.13
N MET A 107 4.65 -9.00 -0.07
CA MET A 107 5.46 -9.05 -1.31
C MET A 107 6.07 -7.69 -1.68
N MET A 108 5.39 -6.58 -1.37
CA MET A 108 5.77 -5.21 -1.76
C MET A 108 6.55 -4.46 -0.67
N GLN A 109 6.73 -5.04 0.52
CA GLN A 109 7.57 -4.51 1.61
C GLN A 109 9.01 -5.04 1.51
#